data_AF-A0A960M1N5-F1
#
_entry.id   AF-A0A960M1N5-F1
#
_cell.length_a   1.000
_cell.length_b   1.000
_cell.length_c   1.000
_cell.angle_alpha   90.00
_cell.angle_beta   90.00
_cell.angle_gamma   90.00
#
_symmetry.space_group_name_H-M   'P 1'
#
loop_
_entity.id
_entity.type
_entity.pdbx_description
1 polymer ?
#
loop_
_entity_poly.entity_id
_entity_poly.type
_entity_poly.pdbx_seq_one_letter_code
_entity_poly.pdbx_strand_id
1 'polypeptide(L)'
;FETYFWEGTPIDLVEVLRIGSRPTRRAQTRDLRQLRAIPWVFAWTQSRHLLPSWYGIGTALEKAANAHGYDLIEAMYRDWPFFSMLIDNAEASLAKTDLYIAGRYASLVGDASVRTRIFSTIQCEYERSVTMVKAITGHPDLLHSQPRLAESIRLRNPYIDPLTIYRFIICKPGEPIQRPKTTMRSAASSP
;
A
#
# COMPACT_ATOMS: atom_id res chain seq x y z
N PHE A 1 -6.69 4.33 14.24
CA PHE A 1 -6.08 4.35 12.90
C PHE A 1 -4.60 4.64 12.99
N GLU A 2 -4.18 5.70 13.69
CA GLU A 2 -2.75 6.06 13.81
C GLU A 2 -1.86 4.91 14.29
N THR A 3 -2.26 4.21 15.36
CA THR A 3 -1.57 2.99 15.85
C THR A 3 -1.39 1.95 14.75
N TYR A 4 -2.45 1.68 13.98
CA TYR A 4 -2.41 0.73 12.88
C TYR A 4 -1.44 1.18 11.77
N PHE A 5 -1.41 2.47 11.43
CA PHE A 5 -0.46 2.97 10.44
C PHE A 5 0.99 2.86 10.92
N TRP A 6 1.27 3.29 12.15
CA TRP A 6 2.63 3.28 12.70
C TRP A 6 3.18 1.86 12.85
N GLU A 7 2.37 0.92 13.33
CA GLU A 7 2.81 -0.45 13.60
C GLU A 7 2.63 -1.38 12.37
N GLY A 8 1.58 -1.16 11.58
CA GLY A 8 1.21 -1.98 10.42
C GLY A 8 1.83 -1.53 9.10
N THR A 9 2.73 -0.55 9.12
CA THR A 9 3.52 -0.15 7.94
C THR A 9 4.98 0.04 8.31
N PRO A 10 5.94 -0.14 7.39
CA PRO A 10 7.35 0.06 7.67
C PRO A 10 7.76 1.55 7.64
N ILE A 11 6.88 2.47 8.06
CA ILE A 11 7.13 3.92 8.01
C ILE A 11 8.39 4.30 8.80
N ASP A 12 8.67 3.65 9.93
CA ASP A 12 9.87 3.90 10.72
C ASP A 12 11.15 3.64 9.92
N LEU A 13 11.18 2.60 9.08
CA LEU A 13 12.33 2.33 8.20
C LEU A 13 12.48 3.40 7.13
N VAL A 14 11.39 3.91 6.59
CA VAL A 14 11.41 5.00 5.59
C VAL A 14 12.02 6.26 6.19
N GLU A 15 11.77 6.54 7.46
CA GLU A 15 12.32 7.68 8.18
C GLU A 15 13.80 7.51 8.51
N VAL A 16 14.22 6.31 8.91
CA VAL A 16 15.61 6.00 9.25
C VAL A 16 16.51 6.00 8.02
N LEU A 17 16.05 5.45 6.90
CA LEU A 17 16.88 5.22 5.73
C LEU A 17 17.21 6.50 4.93
N ARG A 18 16.61 7.66 5.26
CA ARG A 18 16.84 8.96 4.60
C ARG A 18 16.91 8.85 3.06
N ILE A 19 16.02 8.05 2.48
CA ILE A 19 16.04 7.70 1.04
C ILE A 19 15.79 8.95 0.16
N GLY A 20 15.22 10.01 0.73
CA GLY A 20 15.06 11.31 0.07
C GLY A 20 15.89 12.42 0.69
N SER A 21 16.16 13.47 -0.09
CA SER A 21 16.86 14.69 0.35
C SER A 21 16.08 15.55 1.33
N ARG A 22 14.79 15.30 1.49
CA ARG A 22 13.85 16.10 2.29
C ARG A 22 13.44 15.37 3.56
N PRO A 23 13.20 16.07 4.67
CA PRO A 23 12.66 15.46 5.88
C PRO A 23 11.28 14.86 5.62
N THR A 24 10.99 13.72 6.23
CA THR A 24 9.74 12.97 6.05
C THR A 24 8.52 13.66 6.69
N ARG A 25 8.75 14.51 7.70
CA ARG A 25 7.72 15.27 8.41
C ARG A 25 7.95 16.78 8.35
N ARG A 26 6.89 17.55 8.61
CA ARG A 26 6.95 19.02 8.75
C ARG A 26 7.37 19.46 10.16
N ALA A 27 6.98 18.70 11.18
CA ALA A 27 7.38 18.87 12.57
C ALA A 27 7.80 17.53 13.18
N GLN A 28 8.66 17.55 14.21
CA GLN A 28 9.10 16.34 14.91
C GLN A 28 8.05 15.83 15.91
N THR A 29 6.86 15.49 15.42
CA THR A 29 5.76 14.93 16.23
C THR A 29 5.24 13.64 15.60
N ARG A 30 4.64 12.76 16.40
CA ARG A 30 3.99 11.50 15.95
C ARG A 30 2.62 11.67 15.29
N ASP A 31 2.20 12.91 15.07
CA ASP A 31 0.94 13.24 14.42
C ASP A 31 1.01 12.96 12.91
N LEU A 32 0.09 12.14 12.41
CA LEU A 32 -0.01 11.80 10.98
C LEU A 32 -0.19 13.03 10.09
N ARG A 33 -0.83 14.10 10.59
CA ARG A 33 -1.05 15.34 9.83
C ARG A 33 0.26 16.05 9.47
N GLN A 34 1.33 15.76 10.20
CA GLN A 34 2.66 16.30 9.94
C GLN A 34 3.46 15.46 8.94
N LEU A 35 2.98 14.26 8.58
CA LEU A 35 3.61 13.40 7.59
C LEU A 35 3.41 13.96 6.17
N ARG A 36 4.47 13.88 5.36
CA ARG A 36 4.38 14.31 3.95
C ARG A 36 3.75 13.22 3.08
N ALA A 37 3.18 13.65 1.95
CA ALA A 37 2.49 12.77 1.01
C ALA A 37 3.38 11.63 0.47
N ILE A 38 4.66 11.91 0.17
CA ILE A 38 5.58 10.89 -0.35
C ILE A 38 5.80 9.76 0.68
N PRO A 39 6.26 10.03 1.92
CA PRO A 39 6.38 9.00 2.97
C PRO A 39 5.06 8.25 3.23
N TRP A 40 3.93 8.97 3.23
CA TRP A 40 2.61 8.38 3.39
C TRP A 40 2.30 7.32 2.33
N VAL A 41 2.38 7.68 1.04
CA VAL A 41 2.11 6.75 -0.07
C VAL A 41 3.12 5.61 -0.08
N PHE A 42 4.39 5.94 0.18
CA PHE A 42 5.47 4.96 0.14
C PHE A 42 5.29 3.89 1.22
N ALA A 43 4.93 4.25 2.46
CA ALA A 43 4.69 3.29 3.53
C ALA A 43 3.62 2.26 3.18
N TRP A 44 2.49 2.70 2.61
CA TRP A 44 1.41 1.81 2.17
C TRP A 44 1.77 0.94 0.97
N THR A 45 2.65 1.43 0.10
CA THR A 45 3.17 0.66 -1.03
C THR A 45 4.09 -0.46 -0.52
N GLN A 46 4.97 -0.15 0.44
CA GLN A 46 5.87 -1.13 1.03
C GLN A 46 5.13 -2.23 1.81
N SER A 47 4.03 -1.89 2.49
CA SER A 47 3.17 -2.88 3.18
C SER A 47 2.13 -3.55 2.28
N ARG A 48 2.17 -3.31 0.95
CA ARG A 48 1.27 -3.90 -0.06
C ARG A 48 -0.22 -3.61 0.13
N HIS A 49 -0.57 -2.61 0.94
CA HIS A 49 -1.96 -2.17 1.08
C HIS A 49 -2.38 -1.20 -0.03
N LEU A 50 -1.48 -0.29 -0.43
CA LEU A 50 -1.74 0.77 -1.43
C LEU A 50 -3.01 1.62 -1.16
N LEU A 51 -3.43 1.76 0.11
CA LEU A 51 -4.70 2.41 0.49
C LEU A 51 -4.96 3.77 -0.19
N PRO A 52 -3.97 4.69 -0.30
CA PRO A 52 -4.24 6.03 -0.83
C PRO A 52 -4.68 6.03 -2.29
N SER A 53 -4.50 4.94 -3.02
CA SER A 53 -4.77 4.84 -4.45
C SER A 53 -6.12 4.23 -4.80
N TRP A 54 -6.84 3.63 -3.84
CA TRP A 54 -8.11 2.95 -4.12
C TRP A 54 -9.13 3.00 -2.97
N TYR A 55 -8.71 3.24 -1.72
CA TYR A 55 -9.62 3.14 -0.58
C TYR A 55 -10.77 4.15 -0.66
N GLY A 56 -12.01 3.66 -0.53
CA GLY A 56 -13.24 4.44 -0.61
C GLY A 56 -13.91 4.40 -1.98
N ILE A 57 -13.22 3.93 -3.03
CA ILE A 57 -13.80 3.88 -4.38
C ILE A 57 -14.98 2.90 -4.45
N GLY A 58 -14.86 1.72 -3.83
CA GLY A 58 -15.93 0.73 -3.79
C GLY A 58 -17.18 1.29 -3.12
N THR A 59 -17.01 1.88 -1.93
CA THR A 59 -18.13 2.52 -1.22
C THR A 59 -18.75 3.67 -2.02
N ALA A 60 -17.94 4.50 -2.67
CA ALA A 60 -18.45 5.63 -3.47
C ALA A 60 -19.25 5.16 -4.68
N LEU A 61 -18.72 4.16 -5.41
CA LEU A 61 -19.37 3.59 -6.59
C LEU A 61 -20.66 2.85 -6.22
N GLU A 62 -20.64 2.04 -5.16
CA GLU A 62 -21.82 1.31 -4.68
C GLU A 62 -22.94 2.30 -4.29
N LYS A 63 -22.60 3.37 -3.57
CA LYS A 63 -23.57 4.41 -3.22
C LYS A 63 -24.12 5.15 -4.43
N ALA A 64 -23.26 5.50 -5.39
CA ALA A 64 -23.69 6.15 -6.62
C ALA A 64 -24.61 5.23 -7.43
N ALA A 65 -24.30 3.93 -7.50
CA ALA A 65 -25.08 2.96 -8.26
C ALA A 65 -26.46 2.78 -7.65
N ASN A 66 -26.54 2.72 -6.32
CA ASN A 66 -27.80 2.63 -5.60
C ASN A 66 -28.66 3.89 -5.75
N ALA A 67 -28.05 5.07 -5.90
CA ALA A 67 -28.76 6.34 -6.04
C ALA A 67 -29.18 6.67 -7.47
N HIS A 68 -28.37 6.28 -8.47
CA HIS A 68 -28.52 6.74 -9.85
C HIS A 68 -28.59 5.62 -10.90
N GLY A 69 -28.45 4.35 -10.49
CA GLY A 69 -28.42 3.18 -11.37
C GLY A 69 -27.01 2.85 -11.87
N TYR A 70 -26.79 1.56 -12.17
CA TYR A 70 -25.54 1.07 -12.73
C TYR A 70 -25.27 1.61 -14.14
N ASP A 71 -26.33 1.71 -14.97
CA ASP A 71 -26.25 2.21 -16.35
C ASP A 71 -25.59 3.59 -16.46
N LEU A 72 -25.84 4.49 -15.50
CA LEU A 72 -25.22 5.82 -15.50
C LEU A 72 -23.71 5.72 -15.28
N ILE A 73 -23.28 4.90 -14.33
CA ILE A 73 -21.86 4.79 -13.96
C ILE A 73 -21.09 4.05 -15.05
N GLU A 74 -21.68 3.03 -15.65
CA GLU A 74 -21.15 2.37 -16.84
C GLU A 74 -21.03 3.35 -18.02
N ALA A 75 -22.03 4.20 -18.24
CA ALA A 75 -21.95 5.26 -19.25
C ALA A 75 -20.85 6.27 -18.93
N MET A 76 -20.67 6.66 -17.67
CA MET A 76 -19.55 7.51 -17.26
C MET A 76 -18.20 6.84 -17.55
N TYR A 77 -18.05 5.54 -17.29
CA TYR A 77 -16.82 4.82 -17.63
C TYR A 77 -16.56 4.79 -19.13
N ARG A 78 -17.57 4.49 -19.94
CA ARG A 78 -17.43 4.41 -21.39
C ARG A 78 -17.20 5.77 -22.05
N ASP A 79 -17.96 6.78 -21.64
CA ASP A 79 -18.12 8.02 -22.39
C ASP A 79 -17.38 9.21 -21.76
N TRP A 80 -16.90 9.11 -20.51
CA TRP A 80 -16.18 10.18 -19.81
C TRP A 80 -14.71 9.83 -19.54
N PRO A 81 -13.75 10.33 -20.35
CA PRO A 81 -12.33 9.99 -20.24
C PRO A 81 -11.68 10.25 -18.88
N PHE A 82 -12.14 11.27 -18.15
CA PHE A 82 -11.62 11.54 -16.81
C PHE A 82 -12.04 10.45 -15.83
N PHE A 83 -13.28 9.99 -15.92
CA PHE A 83 -13.81 8.96 -15.04
C PHE A 83 -13.17 7.60 -15.34
N SER A 84 -13.06 7.21 -16.61
CA SER A 84 -12.33 5.99 -16.98
C SER A 84 -10.90 5.99 -16.49
N MET A 85 -10.16 7.07 -16.71
CA MET A 85 -8.78 7.18 -16.20
C MET A 85 -8.71 7.04 -14.66
N LEU A 86 -9.68 7.58 -13.92
CA LEU A 86 -9.74 7.42 -12.46
C LEU A 86 -9.96 5.95 -12.08
N ILE A 87 -10.92 5.28 -12.72
CA ILE A 87 -11.20 3.86 -12.47
C ILE A 87 -10.00 2.99 -12.86
N ASP A 88 -9.38 3.21 -14.01
CA ASP A 88 -8.24 2.43 -14.50
C ASP A 88 -7.02 2.55 -13.58
N ASN A 89 -6.79 3.74 -13.00
CA ASN A 89 -5.72 3.95 -12.02
C ASN A 89 -6.00 3.24 -10.68
N ALA A 90 -7.27 3.24 -10.25
CA ALA A 90 -7.69 2.51 -9.06
C ALA A 90 -7.59 0.99 -9.31
N GLU A 91 -8.02 0.49 -10.47
CA GLU A 91 -7.90 -0.89 -10.90
C GLU A 91 -6.44 -1.36 -10.90
N ALA A 92 -5.53 -0.56 -11.47
CA ALA A 92 -4.09 -0.79 -11.44
C ALA A 92 -3.50 -0.88 -10.02
N SER A 93 -4.11 -0.17 -9.07
CA SER A 93 -3.67 -0.16 -7.67
C SER A 93 -4.26 -1.33 -6.89
N LEU A 94 -5.52 -1.69 -7.14
CA LEU A 94 -6.17 -2.89 -6.61
C LEU A 94 -5.40 -4.14 -7.04
N ALA A 95 -5.03 -4.25 -8.32
CA ALA A 95 -4.27 -5.39 -8.84
C ALA A 95 -2.85 -5.54 -8.26
N LYS A 96 -2.26 -4.45 -7.72
CA LYS A 96 -0.95 -4.48 -7.04
C LYS A 96 -1.08 -4.70 -5.53
N THR A 97 -2.28 -4.54 -4.98
CA THR A 97 -2.55 -4.76 -3.56
C THR A 97 -2.48 -6.26 -3.28
N ASP A 98 -1.80 -6.62 -2.20
CA ASP A 98 -1.68 -8.01 -1.76
C ASP A 98 -2.15 -8.09 -0.31
N LEU A 99 -3.38 -8.57 -0.12
CA LEU A 99 -3.98 -8.69 1.21
C LEU A 99 -3.31 -9.76 2.08
N TYR A 100 -2.64 -10.76 1.48
CA TYR A 100 -1.89 -11.74 2.24
C TYR A 100 -0.67 -11.08 2.89
N ILE A 101 0.14 -10.37 2.11
CA ILE A 101 1.29 -9.63 2.63
C ILE A 101 0.85 -8.49 3.56
N ALA A 102 -0.19 -7.75 3.20
CA ALA A 102 -0.77 -6.71 4.03
C ALA A 102 -1.20 -7.26 5.40
N GLY A 103 -1.82 -8.44 5.44
CA GLY A 103 -2.19 -9.13 6.67
C GLY A 103 -0.99 -9.53 7.53
N ARG A 104 0.14 -9.89 6.90
CA ARG A 104 1.40 -10.11 7.64
C ARG A 104 1.86 -8.82 8.32
N TYR A 105 1.92 -7.70 7.61
CA TYR A 105 2.25 -6.41 8.23
C TYR A 105 1.24 -6.01 9.31
N ALA A 106 -0.06 -6.22 9.10
CA ALA A 106 -1.09 -5.97 10.10
C ALA A 106 -0.86 -6.79 11.39
N SER A 107 -0.24 -7.98 11.30
CA SER A 107 0.10 -8.79 12.48
C SER A 107 1.15 -8.17 13.40
N LEU A 108 1.91 -7.15 12.93
CA LEU A 108 2.84 -6.38 13.76
C LEU A 108 2.12 -5.44 14.73
N VAL A 109 0.86 -5.10 14.46
CA VAL A 109 0.04 -4.26 15.32
C VAL A 109 -0.21 -5.02 16.63
N GLY A 110 0.28 -4.47 17.73
CA GLY A 110 0.27 -5.12 19.04
C GLY A 110 -1.14 -5.22 19.62
N ASP A 111 -1.96 -4.19 19.41
CA ASP A 111 -3.36 -4.18 19.81
C ASP A 111 -4.21 -5.00 18.83
N ALA A 112 -4.63 -6.19 19.27
CA ALA A 112 -5.45 -7.10 18.50
C ALA A 112 -6.81 -6.49 18.10
N SER A 113 -7.41 -5.64 18.93
CA SER A 113 -8.69 -5.00 18.62
C SER A 113 -8.55 -3.98 17.49
N VAL A 114 -7.48 -3.18 17.52
CA VAL A 114 -7.16 -2.21 16.48
C VAL A 114 -6.81 -2.93 15.18
N ARG A 115 -5.98 -3.98 15.27
CA ARG A 115 -5.59 -4.82 14.13
C ARG A 115 -6.82 -5.37 13.41
N THR A 116 -7.67 -6.11 14.13
CA THR A 116 -8.84 -6.77 13.55
C THR A 116 -9.80 -5.74 12.95
N ARG A 117 -10.17 -4.70 13.71
CA ARG A 117 -11.12 -3.69 13.25
C ARG A 117 -10.67 -3.00 11.96
N ILE A 118 -9.42 -2.52 11.93
CA ILE A 118 -8.93 -1.74 10.78
C ILE A 118 -8.65 -2.65 9.59
N PHE A 119 -7.98 -3.80 9.79
CA PHE A 119 -7.67 -4.69 8.68
C PHE A 119 -8.94 -5.29 8.05
N SER A 120 -9.93 -5.71 8.85
CA SER A 120 -11.20 -6.18 8.30
C SER A 120 -11.95 -5.08 7.53
N THR A 121 -11.90 -3.83 8.00
CA THR A 121 -12.47 -2.69 7.26
C THR A 121 -11.79 -2.52 5.90
N ILE A 122 -10.47 -2.66 5.84
CA ILE A 122 -9.69 -2.59 4.60
C ILE A 122 -10.04 -3.75 3.67
N GLN A 123 -10.15 -4.98 4.19
CA GLN A 123 -10.52 -6.16 3.40
C GLN A 123 -11.91 -6.00 2.78
N CYS A 124 -12.91 -5.59 3.57
CA CYS A 124 -14.27 -5.37 3.06
C CYS A 124 -14.30 -4.27 1.99
N GLU A 125 -13.57 -3.16 2.19
CA GLU A 125 -13.52 -2.10 1.18
C GLU A 125 -12.77 -2.55 -0.08
N TYR A 126 -11.74 -3.39 0.05
CA TYR A 126 -11.02 -3.96 -1.09
C TYR A 126 -11.96 -4.84 -1.93
N GLU A 127 -12.64 -5.79 -1.29
CA GLU A 127 -13.59 -6.69 -1.96
C GLU A 127 -14.73 -5.93 -2.63
N ARG A 128 -15.29 -4.92 -1.95
CA ARG A 128 -16.29 -4.02 -2.55
C ARG A 128 -15.71 -3.27 -3.75
N SER A 129 -14.51 -2.74 -3.64
CA SER A 129 -13.86 -1.99 -4.72
C SER A 129 -13.62 -2.87 -5.95
N VAL A 130 -13.11 -4.09 -5.76
CA VAL A 130 -12.92 -5.06 -6.85
C VAL A 130 -14.26 -5.40 -7.51
N THR A 131 -15.30 -5.66 -6.71
CA THR A 131 -16.64 -5.99 -7.22
C THR A 131 -17.21 -4.86 -8.06
N MET A 132 -17.19 -3.62 -7.54
CA MET A 132 -17.73 -2.46 -8.24
C MET A 132 -16.94 -2.12 -9.50
N VAL A 133 -15.61 -2.17 -9.45
CA VAL A 133 -14.76 -1.92 -10.62
C VAL A 133 -15.03 -2.94 -11.73
N LYS A 134 -15.14 -4.24 -11.40
CA LYS A 134 -15.47 -5.27 -12.38
C LYS A 134 -16.86 -5.07 -12.99
N ALA A 135 -17.84 -4.69 -12.17
CA ALA A 135 -19.20 -4.41 -12.64
C ALA A 135 -19.21 -3.24 -13.65
N ILE A 136 -18.59 -2.11 -13.29
CA ILE A 136 -18.61 -0.88 -14.12
C ILE A 136 -17.79 -1.01 -15.39
N THR A 137 -16.67 -1.73 -15.34
CA THR A 137 -15.82 -1.96 -16.51
C THR A 137 -16.34 -3.07 -17.42
N GLY A 138 -17.21 -3.95 -16.92
CA GLY A 138 -17.67 -5.15 -17.62
C GLY A 138 -16.60 -6.24 -17.77
N HIS A 139 -15.48 -6.12 -17.06
CA HIS A 139 -14.36 -7.06 -17.19
C HIS A 139 -14.45 -8.23 -16.21
N PRO A 140 -14.09 -9.46 -16.66
CA PRO A 140 -14.13 -10.64 -15.80
C PRO A 140 -13.02 -10.62 -14.73
N ASP A 141 -11.94 -9.88 -14.93
CA ASP A 141 -10.80 -9.78 -14.03
C ASP A 141 -10.18 -8.37 -14.08
N LEU A 142 -9.45 -8.00 -13.02
CA LEU A 142 -8.71 -6.74 -12.99
C LEU A 142 -7.62 -6.73 -14.07
N LEU A 143 -7.39 -5.56 -14.67
CA LEU A 143 -6.40 -5.30 -15.72
C LEU A 143 -6.68 -6.02 -17.04
N HIS A 144 -7.91 -6.46 -17.26
CA HIS A 144 -8.31 -7.09 -18.52
C HIS A 144 -7.96 -6.22 -19.74
N SER A 145 -8.19 -4.91 -19.66
CA SER A 145 -7.84 -3.95 -20.72
C SER A 145 -6.36 -3.50 -20.71
N GLN A 146 -5.56 -3.96 -19.76
CA GLN A 146 -4.15 -3.58 -19.59
C GLN A 146 -3.23 -4.82 -19.53
N PRO A 147 -3.22 -5.70 -20.56
CA PRO A 147 -2.51 -6.98 -20.51
C PRO A 147 -0.99 -6.83 -20.32
N ARG A 148 -0.39 -5.76 -20.86
CA ARG A 148 1.04 -5.46 -20.64
C ARG A 148 1.34 -5.13 -19.18
N LEU A 149 0.44 -4.39 -18.51
CA LEU A 149 0.59 -4.08 -17.10
C LEU A 149 0.38 -5.33 -16.24
N ALA A 150 -0.65 -6.12 -16.55
CA ALA A 150 -0.93 -7.39 -15.89
C ALA A 150 0.31 -8.32 -15.95
N GLU A 151 0.88 -8.51 -17.13
CA GLU A 151 2.08 -9.33 -17.31
C GLU A 151 3.28 -8.75 -16.56
N SER A 152 3.45 -7.43 -16.62
CA SER A 152 4.56 -6.78 -15.92
C SER A 152 4.45 -6.87 -14.40
N ILE A 153 3.24 -6.90 -13.83
CA ILE A 153 3.01 -7.16 -12.41
C ILE A 153 3.31 -8.63 -12.11
N ARG A 154 2.77 -9.56 -12.91
CA ARG A 154 2.97 -11.01 -12.75
C ARG A 154 4.45 -11.39 -12.74
N LEU A 155 5.24 -10.84 -13.66
CA LEU A 155 6.68 -11.09 -13.74
C LEU A 155 7.47 -10.44 -12.60
N ARG A 156 6.98 -9.34 -12.01
CA ARG A 156 7.67 -8.63 -10.93
C ARG A 156 7.39 -9.22 -9.55
N ASN A 157 6.17 -9.69 -9.29
CA ASN A 157 5.79 -10.20 -7.98
C ASN A 157 6.78 -11.25 -7.40
N PRO A 158 7.25 -12.26 -8.18
CA PRO A 158 8.24 -13.24 -7.67
C PRO A 158 9.54 -12.64 -7.14
N TYR A 159 9.93 -11.44 -7.60
CA TYR A 159 11.12 -10.73 -7.12
C TYR A 159 10.80 -9.74 -5.98
N ILE A 160 9.59 -9.19 -5.96
CA ILE A 160 9.15 -8.20 -4.97
C ILE A 160 8.68 -8.87 -3.67
N ASP A 161 8.04 -10.02 -3.76
CA ASP A 161 7.46 -10.70 -2.60
C ASP A 161 8.54 -11.15 -1.60
N PRO A 162 9.67 -11.75 -2.01
CA PRO A 162 10.76 -12.09 -1.10
C PRO A 162 11.36 -10.86 -0.40
N LEU A 163 11.54 -9.75 -1.13
CA LEU A 163 12.05 -8.49 -0.57
C LEU A 163 11.08 -7.92 0.47
N THR A 164 9.79 -8.01 0.18
CA THR A 164 8.73 -7.50 1.07
C THR A 164 8.61 -8.35 2.32
N ILE A 165 8.78 -9.67 2.21
CA ILE A 165 8.83 -10.60 3.35
C ILE A 165 10.10 -10.36 4.18
N TYR A 166 11.26 -10.20 3.54
CA TYR A 166 12.51 -9.89 4.24
C TYR A 166 12.41 -8.57 5.02
N ARG A 167 11.81 -7.55 4.40
CA ARG A 167 11.50 -6.27 5.06
C ARG A 167 10.59 -6.46 6.27
N PHE A 168 9.55 -7.29 6.16
CA PHE A 168 8.67 -7.64 7.27
C PHE A 168 9.42 -8.31 8.42
N ILE A 169 10.35 -9.24 8.12
CA ILE A 169 11.17 -9.92 9.14
C ILE A 169 12.03 -8.90 9.91
N ILE A 170 12.67 -7.95 9.21
CA ILE A 170 13.45 -6.89 9.86
C ILE A 170 12.58 -5.99 10.75
N CYS A 171 11.32 -5.76 10.37
CA CYS A 171 10.38 -4.96 11.16
C CYS A 171 9.86 -5.69 12.40
N LYS A 172 9.98 -7.02 12.52
CA LYS A 172 9.53 -7.73 13.72
C LYS A 172 10.43 -7.38 14.91
N PRO A 173 9.86 -6.95 16.05
CA PRO A 173 10.63 -6.79 17.28
C PRO A 173 11.17 -8.15 17.74
N GLY A 174 12.50 -8.35 17.72
CA GLY A 174 13.13 -9.59 18.18
C GLY A 174 14.56 -9.86 17.70
N GLU A 175 15.00 -9.29 16.58
CA GLU A 175 16.40 -9.41 16.15
C GLU A 175 17.06 -8.02 16.04
N PRO A 176 18.03 -7.69 16.90
CA PRO A 176 18.80 -6.47 16.74
C PRO A 176 19.58 -6.57 15.44
N ILE A 177 19.41 -5.57 14.56
CA ILE A 177 20.31 -5.35 13.43
C ILE A 177 21.68 -5.00 14.01
N GLN A 178 22.50 -6.02 14.28
CA GLN A 178 23.89 -5.83 14.66
C GLN A 178 24.60 -5.21 13.46
N ARG A 179 24.95 -3.93 13.61
CA ARG A 179 25.84 -3.24 12.68
C ARG A 179 27.11 -4.09 12.55
N PRO A 180 27.60 -4.42 11.35
CA PRO A 180 28.96 -4.91 11.23
C PRO A 180 29.86 -3.83 11.81
N LYS A 181 30.61 -4.16 12.86
CA LYS A 181 31.65 -3.28 13.39
C LYS A 181 32.63 -3.08 12.23
N THR A 182 32.65 -1.89 11.65
CA THR A 182 33.72 -1.48 10.75
C THR A 182 35.00 -1.50 11.58
N THR A 183 35.71 -2.62 11.57
CA THR A 183 37.09 -2.67 12.01
C THR A 183 37.88 -1.91 10.97
N MET A 184 37.96 -0.58 11.11
CA MET A 184 39.10 0.13 10.55
C MET A 184 40.31 -0.43 11.28
N ARG A 185 40.97 -1.42 10.67
CA ARG A 185 42.34 -1.75 11.02
C ARG A 185 43.14 -0.50 10.76
N SER A 186 43.48 0.19 11.84
CA SER A 186 44.60 1.10 11.95
C SER A 186 45.86 0.37 11.46
N ALA A 187 46.15 0.48 10.17
CA ALA A 187 47.48 0.24 9.64
C ALA A 187 48.21 1.59 9.71
N ALA A 188 48.66 1.95 10.90
CA ALA A 188 49.61 3.03 11.09
C ALA A 188 50.62 2.61 12.14
N SER A 189 51.89 2.80 11.77
CA SER A 189 53.12 2.81 12.58
C SER A 189 53.59 1.50 13.22
N SER A 190 54.74 1.00 12.76
CA SER A 190 56.04 1.21 13.41
C SER A 190 57.17 0.53 12.59
N PRO A 191 58.45 0.81 12.89
CA PRO A 191 59.31 1.89 12.39
C PRO A 191 60.13 1.49 11.14
#